data_AF-A0A971NHW4-F1
#
_entry.id   AF-A0A971NHW4-F1
#
_cell.length_a   1.000
_cell.length_b   1.000
_cell.length_c   1.000
_cell.angle_alpha   90.00
_cell.angle_beta   90.00
_cell.angle_gamma   90.00
#
_symmetry.space_group_name_H-M   'P 1'
#
loop_
_entity.id
_entity.type
_entity.pdbx_description
1 polymer ?
#
loop_
_entity_poly.entity_id
_entity_poly.type
_entity_poly.pdbx_seq_one_letter_code
_entity_poly.pdbx_strand_id
1 'polypeptide(L)' 'AGTVKLVGTSREVIRQTAGRLLADREEYDKMARTANPYGDGKASLRIRDIILDYFQL' A
#
# COMPACT_ATOMS: atom_id res chain seq x y z
N ALA A 1 10.02 -1.64 -1.42
CA ALA A 1 8.87 -0.73 -1.56
C ALA A 1 7.92 -1.38 -2.57
N GLY A 2 6.85 -2.03 -2.13
CA GLY A 2 6.25 -3.10 -2.96
C GLY A 2 4.73 -3.18 -3.04
N THR A 3 3.93 -2.47 -2.27
CA THR A 3 2.45 -2.49 -2.47
C THR A 3 1.99 -1.43 -3.46
N VAL A 4 2.75 -0.34 -3.60
CA VAL A 4 2.45 0.79 -4.49
C VAL A 4 3.72 1.16 -5.24
N LYS A 5 3.60 1.37 -6.56
CA LYS A 5 4.66 1.87 -7.44
C LYS A 5 4.23 3.22 -8.02
N LEU A 6 4.93 4.29 -7.66
CA LEU A 6 4.71 5.61 -8.24
C LEU A 6 5.38 5.66 -9.63
N VAL A 7 4.58 5.92 -10.67
CA VAL A 7 5.05 5.91 -12.07
C VAL A 7 4.90 7.25 -12.79
N GLY A 8 4.41 8.28 -12.10
CA GLY A 8 4.16 9.59 -12.67
C GLY A 8 2.93 9.62 -13.59
N THR A 9 2.85 10.66 -14.44
CA THR A 9 1.67 10.96 -15.26
C THR A 9 1.87 10.72 -16.76
N SER A 10 3.03 10.21 -17.17
CA SER A 10 3.29 9.87 -18.57
C SER A 10 2.42 8.70 -19.01
N ARG A 11 1.60 8.91 -20.03
CA ARG A 11 0.72 7.87 -20.61
C ARG A 11 1.50 6.62 -21.01
N GLU A 12 2.67 6.79 -21.60
CA GLU A 12 3.49 5.67 -22.05
C GLU A 12 3.96 4.82 -20.86
N VAL A 13 4.49 5.47 -19.83
CA VAL A 13 5.01 4.79 -18.62
C VAL A 13 3.89 4.06 -17.89
N ILE A 14 2.70 4.68 -17.79
CA ILE A 14 1.52 4.05 -17.20
C ILE A 14 1.13 2.79 -17.99
N ARG A 15 1.02 2.88 -19.32
CA ARG A 15 0.66 1.73 -20.18
C ARG A 15 1.66 0.59 -20.06
N GLN A 16 2.96 0.89 -20.11
CA GLN A 16 4.00 -0.14 -20.00
C GLN A 16 3.99 -0.81 -18.62
N THR A 17 3.86 -0.04 -17.54
CA THR A 17 3.85 -0.60 -16.18
C THR A 17 2.62 -1.47 -15.93
N ALA A 18 1.43 -0.98 -16.31
CA ALA A 18 0.20 -1.77 -16.18
C ALA A 18 0.25 -3.03 -17.05
N GLY A 19 0.74 -2.91 -18.29
CA GLY A 19 0.92 -4.06 -19.19
C GLY A 19 1.85 -5.11 -18.62
N ARG A 20 2.97 -4.70 -17.98
CA ARG A 20 3.88 -5.61 -17.30
C ARG A 20 3.21 -6.36 -16.16
N LEU A 21 2.42 -5.68 -15.33
CA LEU A 21 1.66 -6.33 -14.24
C LEU A 21 0.64 -7.36 -14.75
N LEU A 22 0.07 -7.14 -15.94
CA LEU A 22 -0.89 -8.07 -16.54
C LEU A 22 -0.21 -9.27 -17.22
N ALA A 23 1.00 -9.08 -17.75
CA ALA A 23 1.71 -10.09 -18.53
C ALA A 23 2.69 -10.94 -17.70
N ASP A 24 3.17 -10.42 -16.56
CA ASP A 24 4.18 -11.05 -15.71
C ASP A 24 3.58 -11.42 -14.35
N ARG A 25 3.37 -12.73 -14.14
CA ARG A 25 2.79 -13.25 -12.91
C ARG A 25 3.72 -13.03 -11.70
N GLU A 26 5.03 -13.10 -11.89
CA GLU A 26 5.99 -12.91 -10.81
C GLU A 26 5.98 -11.45 -10.34
N GLU A 27 5.93 -10.50 -11.26
CA GLU A 27 5.81 -9.07 -10.95
C GLU A 27 4.50 -8.76 -10.21
N TYR A 28 3.39 -9.38 -10.65
CA TYR A 28 2.11 -9.27 -9.95
C TYR A 28 2.19 -9.79 -8.52
N ASP A 29 2.71 -11.01 -8.32
CA ASP A 29 2.76 -11.64 -7.00
C ASP A 29 3.68 -10.88 -6.03
N LYS A 30 4.80 -10.32 -6.52
CA LYS A 30 5.65 -9.40 -5.74
C LYS A 30 4.88 -8.19 -5.23
N MET A 31 4.06 -7.58 -6.08
CA MET A 31 3.29 -6.40 -5.71
C MET A 31 2.13 -6.74 -4.76
N ALA A 32 1.38 -7.81 -5.06
CA ALA A 32 0.21 -8.23 -4.30
C ALA A 32 0.53 -8.70 -2.87
N ARG A 33 1.72 -9.30 -2.66
CA ARG A 33 2.12 -9.86 -1.35
C ARG A 33 2.92 -8.90 -0.48
N THR A 34 3.23 -7.70 -0.96
CA THR A 34 3.96 -6.75 -0.13
C THR A 34 3.06 -6.13 0.94
N ALA A 35 3.52 -6.16 2.19
CA ALA A 35 2.84 -5.53 3.32
C ALA A 35 2.53 -4.06 3.03
N ASN A 36 1.27 -3.66 3.23
CA ASN A 36 0.83 -2.29 3.03
C ASN A 36 1.53 -1.36 4.04
N PRO A 37 2.39 -0.41 3.59
CA PRO A 37 3.11 0.47 4.51
C PRO A 37 2.18 1.44 5.26
N TYR A 38 0.94 1.62 4.79
CA TYR A 38 -0.02 2.57 5.37
C TYR A 38 -0.84 1.99 6.52
N GLY A 39 -0.71 0.69 6.82
CA GLY A 39 -1.35 0.16 8.01
C GLY A 39 -1.44 -1.34 8.07
N ASP A 40 -1.65 -1.80 9.30
CA ASP A 40 -1.86 -3.19 9.68
C ASP A 40 -3.31 -3.46 10.15
N GLY A 41 -4.22 -2.52 9.87
CA GLY A 41 -5.62 -2.60 10.27
C GLY A 41 -5.90 -2.25 11.74
N LYS A 42 -4.93 -1.77 12.51
CA LYS A 42 -5.09 -1.46 13.95
C LYS A 42 -5.16 0.02 14.27
N ALA A 43 -5.30 0.88 13.26
CA ALA A 43 -5.29 2.34 13.44
C ALA A 43 -6.35 2.81 14.45
N SER A 44 -7.61 2.40 14.29
CA SER A 44 -8.71 2.81 15.19
C SER A 44 -8.50 2.38 16.64
N LEU A 45 -7.94 1.18 16.86
CA LEU A 45 -7.61 0.69 18.21
C LEU A 45 -6.54 1.58 18.85
N ARG A 46 -5.45 1.86 18.13
CA ARG A 46 -4.38 2.75 18.63
C ARG A 46 -4.88 4.16 18.91
N ILE A 47 -5.72 4.72 18.04
CA ILE A 47 -6.29 6.05 18.23
C ILE A 47 -7.19 6.09 19.47
N ARG A 48 -8.06 5.09 19.65
CA ARG A 48 -8.89 4.96 20.85
C ARG A 48 -8.02 4.92 22.11
N ASP A 49 -6.98 4.09 22.12
CA ASP A 49 -6.11 3.91 23.30
C ASP A 49 -5.39 5.22 23.64
N ILE A 50 -4.86 5.94 22.65
CA ILE A 50 -4.26 7.27 22.85
C ILE A 50 -5.25 8.27 23.44
N ILE A 51 -6.51 8.27 23.00
CA ILE A 51 -7.55 9.16 23.52
C ILE A 51 -7.86 8.82 24.98
N LEU A 52 -8.02 7.54 25.32
CA LEU A 52 -8.28 7.10 26.70
C LEU A 52 -7.12 7.48 27.63
N ASP A 53 -5.89 7.21 27.20
CA ASP A 53 -4.67 7.55 27.93
C ASP A 53 -4.56 9.06 28.18
N TYR A 54 -4.88 9.88 27.16
CA TYR A 54 -4.84 11.34 27.27
C TYR A 54 -5.82 11.89 28.31
N PHE A 55 -7.02 11.30 28.41
CA PHE A 55 -8.06 11.72 29.35
C PHE A 55 -8.03 10.97 30.69
N GLN A 56 -7.08 10.04 30.90
CA GLN A 56 -6.97 9.21 32.11
C GLN A 56 -8.26 8.43 32.41
N LEU A 57 -8.88 7.90 31.35
CA LEU A 57 -10.12 7.11 31.41
C LEU A 57 -9.86 5.61 31.47
#